data_AF-A0A4T0NHK9-F1
#
_entry.id   AF-A0A4T0NHK9-F1
#
_cell.length_a   1.000
_cell.length_b   1.000
_cell.length_c   1.000
_cell.angle_alpha   90.00
_cell.angle_beta   90.00
_cell.angle_gamma   90.00
#
_symmetry.space_group_name_H-M   'P 1'
#
loop_
_entity.id
_entity.type
_entity.pdbx_description
1 polymer ?
#
loop_
_entity_poly.entity_id
_entity_poly.type
_entity_poly.pdbx_seq_one_letter_code
_entity_poly.pdbx_strand_id
1 'polypeptide(L)'
;MVTFGILMAYVFSYGTCPLSGSAPWRVVVGLALALALILGIGLWTLPESSRWLVHRKRFDEAKRVLSRIRGAKTVVEHDYLDIASKAGVEEQTKSSFWQSWTECFIGTPGTYKVVYRTFVGVMLQSFRQLTGANYVFYYGATIFVSVSIQDSFVTQIILGAVNFFCIFFGLYVIEKFGRRNPLVFGGFWQGAWLIVFATAGTAKNPTPTDEMPNGRPQHVFLLLLLHQLMDQDHGL
;
A
#
# COMPACT_ATOMS: atom_id res chain seq x y z
N MET A 1 8.84 5.85 -1.61
CA MET A 1 8.22 7.01 -2.30
C MET A 1 6.97 7.49 -1.57
N VAL A 2 5.94 6.66 -1.40
CA VAL A 2 4.73 7.05 -0.64
C VAL A 2 5.03 7.46 0.81
N THR A 3 5.95 6.76 1.48
CA THR A 3 6.23 6.98 2.91
C THR A 3 7.17 8.13 3.20
N PHE A 4 7.95 8.56 2.21
CA PHE A 4 8.63 9.86 2.26
C PHE A 4 7.61 11.01 2.24
N GLY A 5 6.59 10.90 1.38
CA GLY A 5 5.50 11.87 1.31
C GLY A 5 4.72 11.95 2.62
N ILE A 6 4.43 10.80 3.23
CA ILE A 6 3.77 10.73 4.56
C ILE A 6 4.66 11.33 5.66
N LEU A 7 5.96 11.03 5.67
CA LEU A 7 6.90 11.61 6.62
C LEU A 7 6.99 13.13 6.48
N MET A 8 7.09 13.64 5.25
CA MET A 8 7.01 15.08 5.02
C MET A 8 5.66 15.65 5.49
N ALA A 9 4.54 15.00 5.20
CA ALA A 9 3.24 15.45 5.67
C ALA A 9 3.18 15.55 7.21
N TYR A 10 3.78 14.62 7.96
CA TYR A 10 3.88 14.70 9.41
C TYR A 10 4.79 15.84 9.89
N VAL A 11 5.95 16.04 9.25
CA VAL A 11 6.87 17.15 9.56
C VAL A 11 6.22 18.52 9.30
N PHE A 12 5.50 18.67 8.19
CA PHE A 12 4.76 19.89 7.87
C PHE A 12 3.52 20.09 8.75
N SER A 13 2.86 19.01 9.17
CA SER A 13 1.76 19.07 10.16
C SER A 13 2.26 19.53 11.52
N TYR A 14 3.47 19.12 11.92
CA TYR A 14 4.12 19.62 13.13
C TYR A 14 4.54 21.09 13.01
N GLY A 15 5.11 21.48 11.87
CA GLY A 15 5.47 22.88 11.60
C GLY A 15 4.27 23.83 11.56
N THR A 16 3.07 23.33 11.29
CA THR A 16 1.82 24.10 11.32
C THR A 16 1.04 24.00 12.64
N CYS A 17 1.52 23.21 13.61
CA CYS A 17 0.95 23.10 14.95
C CYS A 17 0.86 24.44 15.73
N PRO A 18 1.76 25.43 15.58
CA PRO A 18 1.61 26.72 16.26
C PRO A 18 0.57 27.66 15.63
N LEU A 19 -0.07 27.27 14.51
CA LEU A 19 -1.16 28.07 13.92
C LEU A 19 -2.50 27.76 14.59
N SER A 20 -3.07 28.75 15.27
CA SER A 20 -4.41 28.69 15.85
C SER A 20 -5.50 28.60 14.77
N GLY A 21 -6.47 27.67 14.92
CA GLY A 21 -7.70 27.60 14.10
C GLY A 21 -7.73 26.48 13.05
N SER A 22 -8.61 26.60 12.03
CA SER A 22 -8.82 25.60 10.97
C SER A 22 -7.74 25.56 9.86
N ALA A 23 -6.62 26.25 10.07
CA ALA A 23 -5.54 26.38 9.09
C ALA A 23 -4.65 25.11 8.92
N PRO A 24 -4.34 24.32 9.97
CA PRO A 24 -3.36 23.23 9.85
C PRO A 24 -3.74 22.16 8.82
N TRP A 25 -5.00 21.68 8.81
CA TRP A 25 -5.42 20.64 7.87
C TRP A 25 -5.43 21.14 6.41
N ARG A 26 -5.75 22.43 6.19
CA ARG A 26 -5.77 23.04 4.85
C ARG A 26 -4.38 23.14 4.26
N VAL A 27 -3.37 23.44 5.08
CA VAL A 27 -1.96 23.49 4.64
C VAL A 27 -1.48 22.10 4.22
N VAL A 28 -1.83 21.05 4.98
CA VAL A 28 -1.46 19.66 4.64
C VAL A 28 -2.09 19.24 3.31
N VAL A 29 -3.38 19.53 3.10
CA VAL A 29 -4.07 19.24 1.82
C VAL A 29 -3.50 20.08 0.68
N GLY A 30 -3.23 21.37 0.91
CA GLY A 30 -2.63 22.27 -0.07
C GLY A 30 -1.25 21.82 -0.53
N LEU A 31 -0.43 21.31 0.40
CA LEU A 31 0.88 20.73 0.07
C LEU A 31 0.76 19.43 -0.74
N ALA A 32 -0.19 18.56 -0.39
CA ALA A 32 -0.45 17.34 -1.16
C ALA A 32 -0.87 17.66 -2.60
N LEU A 33 -1.72 18.68 -2.77
CA LEU A 33 -2.13 19.18 -4.09
C LEU A 33 -0.94 19.80 -4.86
N ALA A 34 -0.09 20.59 -4.20
CA ALA A 34 1.09 21.16 -4.83
C ALA A 34 2.05 20.08 -5.35
N LEU A 35 2.32 19.04 -4.55
CA LEU A 35 3.13 17.90 -4.97
C LEU A 35 2.47 17.10 -6.11
N ALA A 36 1.15 16.90 -6.06
CA ALA A 36 0.41 16.25 -7.13
C ALA A 36 0.48 17.03 -8.45
N LEU A 37 0.41 18.37 -8.41
CA LEU A 37 0.57 19.23 -9.58
C LEU A 37 1.98 19.13 -10.16
N ILE A 38 3.02 19.16 -9.33
CA ILE A 38 4.41 18.99 -9.77
C ILE A 38 4.58 17.64 -10.48
N LEU A 39 4.03 16.56 -9.92
CA LEU A 39 4.06 15.24 -10.54
C LEU A 39 3.24 15.18 -11.83
N GLY A 40 2.08 15.84 -11.88
CA GLY A 40 1.24 15.93 -13.07
C GLY A 40 1.92 16.65 -14.22
N ILE A 41 2.60 17.76 -13.94
CA ILE A 41 3.42 18.49 -14.93
C ILE A 41 4.61 17.61 -15.37
N GLY A 42 5.26 16.95 -14.41
CA GLY A 42 6.35 16.02 -14.68
C GLY A 42 5.95 14.89 -15.63
N LEU A 43 4.75 14.31 -15.45
CA LEU A 43 4.21 13.25 -16.29
C LEU A 43 4.15 13.62 -17.77
N TRP A 44 3.93 14.90 -18.09
CA TRP A 44 3.89 15.36 -19.48
C TRP A 44 5.27 15.26 -20.18
N THR A 45 6.35 15.23 -19.42
CA THR A 45 7.73 15.07 -19.92
C THR A 45 8.19 13.61 -19.97
N LEU A 46 7.48 12.68 -19.32
CA LEU A 46 7.87 11.27 -19.28
C LEU A 46 7.50 10.56 -20.60
N PRO A 47 8.42 9.77 -21.18
CA PRO A 47 8.09 8.97 -22.35
C PRO A 47 7.07 7.88 -21.99
N GLU A 48 6.17 7.58 -22.92
CA GLU A 48 5.21 6.49 -22.78
C GLU A 48 5.91 5.13 -22.58
N SER A 49 5.24 4.21 -21.88
CA SER A 49 5.79 2.87 -21.62
C SER A 49 6.09 2.13 -22.93
N SER A 50 7.31 1.60 -23.08
CA SER A 50 7.74 0.85 -24.27
C SER A 50 6.82 -0.33 -24.60
N ARG A 51 6.23 -0.98 -23.58
CA ARG A 51 5.24 -2.05 -23.76
C ARG A 51 3.95 -1.56 -24.41
N TRP A 52 3.48 -0.38 -24.01
CA TRP A 52 2.28 0.23 -24.58
C TRP A 52 2.51 0.64 -26.05
N LEU A 53 3.70 1.17 -26.36
CA LEU A 53 4.09 1.54 -27.73
C LEU A 53 4.13 0.32 -28.67
N VAL A 54 4.64 -0.82 -28.19
CA VAL A 54 4.62 -2.10 -28.94
C VAL A 54 3.19 -2.56 -29.21
N HIS A 55 2.28 -2.45 -28.22
CA HIS A 55 0.88 -2.83 -28.39
C HIS A 55 0.13 -1.93 -29.40
N ARG A 56 0.53 -0.66 -29.50
CA ARG A 56 0.03 0.30 -30.50
C ARG A 56 0.72 0.19 -31.87
N LYS A 57 1.57 -0.82 -32.09
CA LYS A 57 2.35 -1.04 -33.32
C LYS A 57 3.32 0.11 -33.67
N ARG A 58 3.71 0.92 -32.68
CA ARG A 58 4.69 2.02 -32.80
C ARG A 58 6.09 1.53 -32.41
N PHE A 59 6.67 0.68 -33.26
CA PHE A 59 7.90 -0.06 -32.95
C PHE A 59 9.16 0.81 -32.87
N ASP A 60 9.31 1.78 -33.76
CA ASP A 60 10.50 2.67 -33.78
C ASP A 60 10.59 3.55 -32.53
N GLU A 61 9.43 4.02 -32.06
CA GLU A 61 9.33 4.79 -30.82
C GLU A 61 9.57 3.92 -29.59
N ALA A 62 9.06 2.69 -29.57
CA ALA A 62 9.34 1.74 -28.50
C ALA A 62 10.84 1.46 -28.36
N LYS A 63 11.56 1.27 -29.49
CA LYS A 63 13.02 1.09 -29.50
C LYS A 63 13.75 2.33 -29.02
N ARG A 64 13.27 3.54 -29.38
CA ARG A 64 13.85 4.82 -28.91
C ARG A 64 13.68 5.04 -27.41
N VAL A 65 12.51 4.70 -26.85
CA VAL A 65 12.27 4.80 -25.40
C VAL A 65 13.11 3.76 -24.65
N LEU A 66 13.18 2.53 -25.16
CA LEU A 66 13.95 1.46 -24.54
C LEU A 66 15.45 1.74 -24.55
N SER A 67 15.97 2.36 -25.62
CA SER A 67 17.37 2.78 -25.69
C SER A 67 17.71 3.93 -24.75
N ARG A 68 16.79 4.87 -24.51
CA ARG A 68 16.97 5.92 -23.49
C ARG A 68 17.04 5.36 -22.06
N ILE A 69 16.25 4.32 -21.76
CA ILE A 69 16.18 3.74 -20.40
C ILE A 69 17.38 2.82 -20.10
N ARG A 70 17.82 1.99 -21.07
CA ARG A 70 18.86 0.98 -20.85
C ARG A 70 20.25 1.35 -21.37
N GLY A 71 20.39 2.41 -22.17
CA GLY A 71 21.67 2.96 -22.61
C GLY A 71 22.50 2.12 -23.60
N ALA A 72 22.28 0.80 -23.73
CA ALA A 72 23.07 -0.09 -24.59
C ALA A 72 22.25 -0.67 -25.77
N LYS A 73 22.69 -0.45 -27.01
CA LYS A 73 21.99 -0.90 -28.24
C LYS A 73 21.79 -2.42 -28.34
N THR A 74 22.72 -3.23 -27.84
CA THR A 74 22.66 -4.70 -27.91
C THR A 74 21.62 -5.29 -26.96
N VAL A 75 21.49 -4.72 -25.76
CA VAL A 75 20.49 -5.13 -24.75
C VAL A 75 19.08 -4.75 -25.20
N VAL A 76 18.95 -3.61 -25.88
CA VAL A 76 17.67 -3.08 -26.40
C VAL A 76 17.03 -4.02 -27.41
N GLU A 77 17.79 -4.66 -28.30
CA GLU A 77 17.19 -5.55 -29.31
C GLU A 77 16.67 -6.85 -28.66
N HIS A 78 17.40 -7.44 -27.72
CA HIS A 78 16.95 -8.63 -26.99
C HIS A 78 15.68 -8.34 -26.17
N ASP A 79 15.66 -7.25 -25.41
CA ASP A 79 14.47 -6.87 -24.62
C ASP A 79 13.29 -6.50 -25.50
N TYR A 80 13.54 -5.84 -26.64
CA TYR A 80 12.51 -5.52 -27.61
C TYR A 80 11.87 -6.80 -28.15
N LEU A 81 12.68 -7.81 -28.51
CA LEU A 81 12.18 -9.11 -28.96
C LEU A 81 11.39 -9.84 -27.87
N ASP A 82 11.81 -9.75 -26.60
CA ASP A 82 11.07 -10.30 -25.46
C ASP A 82 9.72 -9.59 -25.23
N ILE A 83 9.67 -8.27 -25.44
CA ILE A 83 8.42 -7.50 -25.31
C ILE A 83 7.51 -7.78 -26.50
N ALA A 84 8.05 -7.81 -27.72
CA ALA A 84 7.31 -8.05 -28.95
C ALA A 84 6.76 -9.48 -29.02
N SER A 85 7.51 -10.49 -28.57
CA SER A 85 7.03 -11.87 -28.49
C SER A 85 5.87 -12.00 -27.51
N LYS A 86 5.96 -11.38 -26.33
CA LYS A 86 4.87 -11.36 -25.34
C LYS A 86 3.64 -10.62 -25.86
N ALA A 87 3.84 -9.48 -26.51
CA ALA A 87 2.75 -8.73 -27.14
C ALA A 87 2.10 -9.51 -28.29
N GLY A 88 2.87 -10.26 -29.08
CA GLY A 88 2.35 -11.11 -30.15
C GLY A 88 1.52 -12.29 -29.64
N VAL A 89 1.94 -12.92 -28.53
CA VAL A 89 1.17 -13.96 -27.84
C VAL A 89 -0.11 -13.40 -27.23
N GLU A 90 -0.06 -12.20 -26.66
CA GLU A 90 -1.26 -11.49 -26.17
C GLU A 90 -2.20 -11.08 -27.31
N GLU A 91 -1.69 -10.66 -28.48
CA GLU A 91 -2.53 -10.29 -29.63
C GLU A 91 -3.21 -11.51 -30.27
N GLN A 92 -2.56 -12.69 -30.24
CA GLN A 92 -3.16 -13.97 -30.61
C GLN A 92 -4.22 -14.43 -29.61
N THR A 93 -4.08 -14.02 -28.35
CA THR A 93 -5.04 -14.25 -27.26
C THR A 93 -5.94 -13.02 -27.08
N LYS A 94 -6.52 -12.51 -28.17
CA LYS A 94 -7.57 -11.47 -28.11
C LYS A 94 -8.86 -12.06 -27.51
N SER A 95 -8.83 -12.33 -26.21
CA SER A 95 -10.02 -12.63 -25.43
C SER A 95 -10.82 -11.33 -25.30
N SER A 96 -12.14 -11.37 -25.47
CA SER A 96 -13.00 -10.26 -25.06
C SER A 96 -12.69 -9.86 -23.62
N PHE A 97 -12.85 -8.60 -23.24
CA PHE A 97 -12.61 -8.12 -21.86
C PHE A 97 -13.27 -9.04 -20.81
N TRP A 98 -14.49 -9.47 -21.12
CA TRP A 98 -15.26 -10.41 -20.30
C TRP A 98 -14.68 -11.83 -20.25
N GLN A 99 -14.07 -12.29 -21.34
CA GLN A 99 -13.36 -13.58 -21.37
C GLN A 99 -12.04 -13.50 -20.59
N SER A 100 -11.28 -12.42 -20.71
CA SER A 100 -10.05 -12.21 -19.91
C SER A 100 -10.36 -12.12 -18.40
N TRP A 101 -11.48 -11.49 -18.05
CA TRP A 101 -11.93 -11.42 -16.66
C TRP A 101 -12.35 -12.80 -16.14
N THR A 102 -13.15 -13.56 -16.89
CA THR A 102 -13.58 -14.89 -16.46
C THR A 102 -12.44 -15.90 -16.46
N GLU A 103 -11.44 -15.75 -17.33
CA GLU A 103 -10.19 -16.54 -17.34
C GLU A 103 -9.39 -16.43 -16.03
N CYS A 104 -9.48 -15.29 -15.34
CA CYS A 104 -8.85 -15.11 -14.03
C CYS A 104 -9.48 -15.98 -12.92
N PHE A 105 -10.74 -16.42 -13.08
CA PHE A 105 -11.49 -17.15 -12.06
C PHE A 105 -11.85 -18.59 -12.43
N ILE A 106 -12.21 -18.85 -13.69
CA ILE A 106 -12.81 -20.11 -14.14
C ILE A 106 -11.77 -21.06 -14.74
N GLY A 107 -10.65 -20.52 -15.24
CA GLY A 107 -9.53 -21.31 -15.76
C GLY A 107 -9.85 -22.04 -17.08
N THR A 108 -9.45 -21.46 -18.19
CA THR A 108 -9.51 -22.09 -19.53
C THR A 108 -8.38 -23.13 -19.68
N PRO A 109 -8.53 -24.21 -20.50
CA PRO A 109 -7.47 -25.20 -20.71
C PRO A 109 -6.17 -24.52 -21.19
N GLY A 110 -5.10 -24.61 -20.39
CA GLY A 110 -3.81 -23.95 -20.63
C GLY A 110 -3.45 -22.82 -19.66
N THR A 111 -4.43 -22.25 -18.96
CA THR A 111 -4.28 -21.01 -18.17
C THR A 111 -4.43 -21.22 -16.65
N TYR A 112 -4.39 -22.48 -16.17
CA TYR A 112 -4.55 -22.84 -14.75
C TYR A 112 -3.58 -22.12 -13.80
N LYS A 113 -2.39 -21.74 -14.28
CA LYS A 113 -1.40 -20.98 -13.51
C LYS A 113 -1.86 -19.56 -13.19
N VAL A 114 -2.77 -18.99 -13.97
CA VAL A 114 -3.26 -17.62 -13.78
C VAL A 114 -4.29 -17.59 -12.66
N VAL A 115 -5.22 -18.55 -12.62
CA VAL A 115 -6.18 -18.69 -11.50
C VAL A 115 -5.47 -18.83 -10.16
N TYR A 116 -4.44 -19.69 -10.09
CA TYR A 116 -3.64 -19.83 -8.88
C TYR A 116 -2.94 -18.52 -8.48
N ARG A 117 -2.38 -17.78 -9.44
CA ARG A 117 -1.73 -16.48 -9.17
C ARG A 117 -2.73 -15.43 -8.70
N THR A 118 -3.90 -15.37 -9.32
CA THR A 118 -4.99 -14.46 -8.93
C THR A 118 -5.46 -14.78 -7.53
N PHE A 119 -5.74 -16.05 -7.23
CA PHE A 119 -6.16 -16.48 -5.90
C PHE A 119 -5.11 -16.14 -4.83
N VAL A 120 -3.84 -16.45 -5.07
CA VAL A 120 -2.74 -16.07 -4.16
C VAL A 120 -2.66 -14.56 -4.00
N GLY A 121 -2.83 -13.78 -5.08
CA GLY A 121 -2.84 -12.31 -5.03
C GLY A 121 -4.00 -11.75 -4.19
N VAL A 122 -5.21 -12.28 -4.38
CA VAL A 122 -6.40 -11.90 -3.61
C VAL A 122 -6.19 -12.23 -2.14
N MET A 123 -5.81 -13.47 -1.82
CA MET A 123 -5.53 -13.89 -0.44
C MET A 123 -4.44 -13.03 0.21
N LEU A 124 -3.35 -12.75 -0.52
CA LEU A 124 -2.27 -11.90 -0.02
C LEU A 124 -2.75 -10.49 0.31
N GLN A 125 -3.58 -9.89 -0.56
CA GLN A 125 -4.10 -8.54 -0.34
C GLN A 125 -5.14 -8.51 0.79
N SER A 126 -5.97 -9.55 0.92
CA SER A 126 -6.89 -9.72 2.04
C SER A 126 -6.14 -9.85 3.36
N PHE A 127 -5.12 -10.73 3.42
CA PHE A 127 -4.28 -10.88 4.62
C PHE A 127 -3.56 -9.59 4.99
N ARG A 128 -3.08 -8.82 4.00
CA ARG A 128 -2.49 -7.50 4.24
C ARG A 128 -3.44 -6.56 4.97
N GLN A 129 -4.71 -6.49 4.58
CA GLN A 129 -5.69 -5.64 5.27
C GLN A 129 -6.05 -6.21 6.66
N LEU A 130 -6.23 -7.53 6.77
CA LEU A 130 -6.57 -8.21 8.03
C LEU A 130 -5.48 -8.09 9.10
N THR A 131 -4.23 -7.77 8.73
CA THR A 131 -3.18 -7.48 9.73
C THR A 131 -3.50 -6.25 10.61
N GLY A 132 -4.51 -5.46 10.27
CA GLY A 132 -4.94 -4.32 11.08
C GLY A 132 -3.97 -3.15 11.04
N ALA A 133 -3.03 -3.12 10.09
CA ALA A 133 -2.04 -2.04 9.97
C ALA A 133 -2.70 -0.65 9.93
N ASN A 134 -3.80 -0.51 9.17
CA ASN A 134 -4.57 0.74 9.09
C ASN A 134 -5.08 1.19 10.46
N TYR A 135 -5.61 0.28 11.28
CA TYR A 135 -6.08 0.59 12.63
C TYR A 135 -4.96 1.18 13.50
N VAL A 136 -3.77 0.58 13.46
CA VAL A 136 -2.60 1.08 14.20
C VAL A 136 -2.15 2.45 13.67
N PHE A 137 -2.23 2.72 12.37
CA PHE A 137 -1.91 4.06 11.84
C PHE A 137 -2.91 5.13 12.27
N TYR A 138 -4.20 4.82 12.32
CA TYR A 138 -5.23 5.80 12.72
C TYR A 138 -5.28 6.04 14.22
N TYR A 139 -5.18 4.98 15.02
CA TYR A 139 -5.37 5.05 16.48
C TYR A 139 -4.08 4.89 17.28
N GLY A 140 -2.94 4.65 16.62
CA GLY A 140 -1.66 4.46 17.29
C GLY A 140 -1.30 5.64 18.20
N ALA A 141 -1.46 6.87 17.71
CA ALA A 141 -1.24 8.07 18.52
C ALA A 141 -2.13 8.10 19.77
N THR A 142 -3.42 7.80 19.64
CA THR A 142 -4.37 7.74 20.75
C THR A 142 -3.99 6.66 21.77
N ILE A 143 -3.56 5.48 21.31
CA ILE A 143 -3.10 4.38 22.17
C ILE A 143 -1.85 4.81 22.97
N PHE A 144 -0.90 5.51 22.34
CA PHE A 144 0.30 5.98 23.03
C PHE A 144 0.02 7.12 24.02
N VAL A 145 -0.97 7.99 23.76
CA VAL A 145 -1.45 8.99 24.71
C VAL A 145 -2.06 8.31 25.95
N SER A 146 -2.81 7.21 25.78
CA SER A 146 -3.35 6.44 26.91
C SER A 146 -2.28 5.78 27.79
N VAL A 147 -1.02 5.71 27.34
CA VAL A 147 0.13 5.19 28.11
C VAL A 147 0.97 6.32 28.72
N SER A 148 0.51 7.58 28.67
CA SER A 148 1.12 8.75 29.32
C SER A 148 2.43 9.27 28.68
N ILE A 149 2.59 9.12 27.35
CA ILE A 149 3.59 9.90 26.60
C ILE A 149 2.99 11.27 26.31
N GLN A 150 3.55 12.32 26.93
CA GLN A 150 2.95 13.66 27.07
C GLN A 150 2.87 14.49 25.78
N ASP A 151 3.34 13.98 24.63
CA ASP A 151 3.37 14.74 23.38
C ASP A 151 2.94 13.89 22.16
N SER A 152 1.64 13.98 21.83
CA SER A 152 1.01 13.22 20.73
C SER A 152 1.63 13.53 19.36
N PHE A 153 2.11 14.76 19.16
CA PHE A 153 2.73 15.21 17.92
C PHE A 153 4.11 14.58 17.71
N VAL A 154 4.97 14.59 18.73
CA VAL A 154 6.31 13.97 18.66
C VAL A 154 6.17 12.47 18.41
N THR A 155 5.16 11.84 19.02
CA THR A 155 4.85 10.41 18.81
C THR A 155 4.49 10.11 17.36
N GLN A 156 3.67 10.94 16.70
CA GLN A 156 3.33 10.76 15.28
C GLN A 156 4.56 10.91 14.37
N ILE A 157 5.45 11.87 14.66
CA ILE A 157 6.69 12.05 13.89
C ILE A 157 7.61 10.84 14.05
N ILE A 158 7.76 10.32 15.27
CA ILE A 158 8.56 9.11 15.52
C ILE A 158 7.96 7.90 14.79
N LEU A 159 6.64 7.70 14.86
CA LEU A 159 5.96 6.62 14.13
C LEU A 159 6.15 6.75 12.61
N GLY A 160 6.05 7.97 12.07
CA GLY A 160 6.33 8.27 10.67
C GLY A 160 7.79 7.99 10.27
N ALA A 161 8.75 8.36 11.13
CA ALA A 161 10.18 8.11 10.92
C ALA A 161 10.51 6.62 10.94
N VAL A 162 10.02 5.89 11.95
CA VAL A 162 10.18 4.43 12.03
C VAL A 162 9.58 3.78 10.79
N ASN A 163 8.38 4.18 10.35
CA ASN A 163 7.77 3.66 9.14
C ASN A 163 8.64 3.89 7.89
N PHE A 164 9.19 5.09 7.74
CA PHE A 164 10.10 5.43 6.65
C PHE A 164 11.32 4.52 6.65
N PHE A 165 12.03 4.39 7.77
CA PHE A 165 13.21 3.51 7.88
C PHE A 165 12.87 2.03 7.67
N CYS A 166 11.76 1.55 8.23
CA CYS A 166 11.29 0.18 8.04
C CYS A 166 11.09 -0.16 6.56
N ILE A 167 10.75 0.80 5.72
CA ILE A 167 10.57 0.56 4.28
C ILE A 167 11.89 0.44 3.54
N PHE A 168 12.89 1.26 3.87
CA PHE A 168 14.25 1.06 3.32
C PHE A 168 14.81 -0.28 3.75
N PHE A 169 14.63 -0.63 5.03
CA PHE A 169 15.03 -1.94 5.53
C PHE A 169 14.28 -3.06 4.81
N GLY A 170 12.96 -2.91 4.61
CA GLY A 170 12.15 -3.87 3.87
C GLY A 170 12.60 -4.06 2.42
N LEU A 171 12.95 -2.97 1.72
CA LEU A 171 13.51 -3.03 0.36
C LEU A 171 14.84 -3.79 0.35
N TYR A 172 15.75 -3.46 1.26
CA TYR A 172 17.03 -4.17 1.40
C TYR A 172 16.85 -5.66 1.68
N VAL A 173 15.93 -6.01 2.58
CA VAL A 173 15.62 -7.41 2.92
C VAL A 173 15.02 -8.15 1.73
N ILE A 174 14.15 -7.53 0.93
CA ILE A 174 13.57 -8.14 -0.27
C ILE A 174 14.65 -8.40 -1.33
N GLU A 175 15.60 -7.48 -1.51
CA GLU A 175 16.69 -7.65 -2.47
C GLU A 175 17.63 -8.79 -2.05
N LYS A 176 17.91 -8.93 -0.75
CA LYS A 176 18.87 -9.92 -0.23
C LYS A 176 18.28 -11.31 -0.01
N PHE A 177 17.04 -11.41 0.50
CA PHE A 177 16.40 -12.67 0.91
C PHE A 177 15.28 -13.12 -0.04
N GLY A 178 15.05 -12.38 -1.12
CA GLY A 178 13.97 -12.65 -2.06
C GLY A 178 12.59 -12.27 -1.53
N ARG A 179 11.52 -12.69 -2.21
CA ARG A 179 10.14 -12.21 -1.94
C ARG A 179 9.33 -13.06 -0.96
N ARG A 180 9.62 -14.36 -0.84
CA ARG A 180 8.82 -15.31 -0.05
C ARG A 180 9.19 -15.29 1.44
N ASN A 181 10.47 -15.28 1.74
CA ASN A 181 10.97 -15.37 3.12
C ASN A 181 10.59 -14.15 3.97
N PRO A 182 10.68 -12.90 3.47
CA PRO A 182 10.27 -11.73 4.25
C PRO A 182 8.77 -11.73 4.56
N LEU A 183 7.94 -12.28 3.65
CA LEU A 183 6.50 -12.34 3.84
C LEU A 183 6.13 -13.30 4.98
N VAL A 184 6.73 -14.49 5.00
CA VAL A 184 6.46 -15.50 6.03
C VAL A 184 7.00 -15.05 7.38
N PHE A 185 8.25 -14.60 7.42
CA PHE A 185 8.87 -14.12 8.66
C PHE A 185 8.15 -12.89 9.23
N GLY A 186 7.81 -11.92 8.37
CA GLY A 186 7.04 -10.74 8.76
C GLY A 186 5.64 -11.10 9.28
N GLY A 187 4.99 -12.10 8.69
CA GLY A 187 3.69 -12.61 9.17
C GLY A 187 3.77 -13.23 10.57
N PHE A 188 4.75 -14.11 10.82
CA PHE A 188 4.97 -14.69 12.15
C PHE A 188 5.32 -13.63 13.19
N TRP A 189 6.19 -12.68 12.83
CA TRP A 189 6.57 -11.57 13.68
C TRP A 189 5.38 -10.69 14.06
N GLN A 190 4.58 -10.27 13.08
CA GLN A 190 3.37 -9.49 13.30
C GLN A 190 2.37 -10.25 14.18
N GLY A 191 2.17 -11.55 13.93
CA GLY A 191 1.30 -12.40 14.75
C GLY A 191 1.72 -12.46 16.22
N ALA A 192 3.02 -12.59 16.49
CA ALA A 192 3.55 -12.59 17.85
C ALA A 192 3.25 -11.26 18.58
N TRP A 193 3.46 -10.12 17.91
CA TRP A 193 3.17 -8.81 18.50
C TRP A 193 1.68 -8.54 18.72
N LEU A 194 0.80 -9.03 17.84
CA LEU A 194 -0.63 -8.92 18.04
C LEU A 194 -1.11 -9.73 19.26
N ILE A 195 -0.52 -10.90 19.52
CA ILE A 195 -0.81 -11.69 20.73
C ILE A 195 -0.36 -10.91 21.98
N VAL A 196 0.84 -10.32 21.97
CA VAL A 196 1.34 -9.48 23.07
C VAL A 196 0.40 -8.28 23.29
N PHE A 197 -0.04 -7.61 22.22
CA PHE A 197 -0.97 -6.49 22.33
C PHE A 197 -2.34 -6.90 22.89
N ALA A 198 -2.89 -8.03 22.44
CA ALA A 198 -4.16 -8.57 22.93
C ALA A 198 -4.10 -8.97 24.41
N THR A 199 -3.01 -9.59 24.84
CA THR A 199 -2.80 -9.96 26.25
C THR A 199 -2.62 -8.72 27.13
N ALA A 200 -1.85 -7.72 26.71
CA ALA A 200 -1.70 -6.45 27.42
C ALA A 200 -3.04 -5.69 27.55
N GLY A 201 -3.86 -5.70 26.49
CA GLY A 201 -5.20 -5.12 26.51
C GLY A 201 -6.20 -5.86 27.40
N THR A 202 -5.94 -7.14 27.73
CA THR A 202 -6.77 -7.93 28.65
C THR A 202 -6.29 -7.82 30.10
N ALA A 203 -4.99 -7.61 30.32
CA ALA A 203 -4.39 -7.51 31.66
C ALA A 203 -4.67 -6.17 32.36
N LYS A 204 -4.87 -5.09 31.60
CA LYS A 204 -5.37 -3.82 32.15
C LYS A 204 -6.90 -3.82 32.09
N ASN A 205 -7.56 -4.17 33.20
CA ASN A 205 -8.95 -3.76 33.39
C ASN A 205 -8.99 -2.23 33.26
N PRO A 206 -9.77 -1.65 32.34
CA PRO A 206 -9.98 -0.21 32.35
C PRO A 206 -10.70 0.11 33.67
N THR A 207 -10.03 0.83 34.58
CA THR A 207 -10.74 1.54 35.65
C THR A 207 -11.82 2.37 34.97
N PRO A 208 -13.08 2.27 35.42
CA PRO A 208 -14.16 3.04 34.84
C PRO A 208 -13.88 4.52 35.12
N THR A 209 -13.33 5.23 34.15
CA THR A 209 -13.51 6.67 34.07
C THR A 209 -14.86 6.85 33.38
N ASP A 210 -15.75 7.63 34.00
CA ASP A 210 -17.20 7.77 33.75
C ASP A 210 -17.67 8.13 32.31
N GLU A 211 -16.82 8.00 31.30
CA GLU A 211 -17.14 8.27 29.89
C GLU A 211 -17.22 7.02 28.99
N MET A 212 -16.96 5.81 29.51
CA MET A 212 -17.06 4.58 28.71
C MET A 212 -18.21 3.68 29.22
N PRO A 213 -19.33 3.55 28.49
CA PRO A 213 -20.37 2.60 28.85
C PRO A 213 -19.82 1.18 28.68
N ASN A 214 -19.47 0.55 29.80
CA ASN A 214 -19.29 -0.89 30.07
C ASN A 214 -19.29 -1.84 28.86
N GLY A 215 -18.26 -1.75 28.02
CA GLY A 215 -18.03 -2.69 26.92
C GLY A 215 -16.63 -3.26 27.05
N ARG A 216 -16.51 -4.54 27.44
CA ARG A 216 -15.24 -5.28 27.38
C ARG A 216 -14.57 -5.01 26.03
N PRO A 217 -13.23 -4.83 25.96
CA PRO A 217 -12.54 -4.49 24.71
C PRO A 217 -12.77 -5.53 23.59
N GLN A 218 -13.08 -6.77 23.97
CA GLN A 218 -13.47 -7.87 23.08
C GLN A 218 -14.81 -7.62 22.36
N HIS A 219 -15.77 -6.99 23.05
CA HIS A 219 -17.10 -6.69 22.53
C HIS A 219 -17.07 -5.46 21.63
N VAL A 220 -16.24 -4.47 21.98
CA VAL A 220 -16.05 -3.26 21.15
C VAL A 220 -15.39 -3.63 19.82
N PHE A 221 -14.44 -4.58 19.82
CA PHE A 221 -13.85 -5.09 18.58
C PHE A 221 -14.89 -5.83 17.72
N LEU A 222 -15.73 -6.67 18.33
CA LEU A 222 -16.80 -7.39 17.61
C LEU A 222 -17.89 -6.44 17.08
N LEU A 223 -18.26 -5.43 17.86
CA LEU A 223 -19.24 -4.40 17.49
C LEU A 223 -18.73 -3.46 16.40
N LEU A 224 -17.45 -3.07 16.43
CA LEU A 224 -16.83 -2.27 15.37
C LEU A 224 -16.65 -3.07 14.08
N LEU A 225 -16.36 -4.37 14.19
CA LEU A 225 -16.28 -5.27 13.04
C LEU A 225 -17.67 -5.52 12.43
N LEU A 226 -18.72 -5.62 13.26
CA LEU A 226 -20.12 -5.63 12.80
C LEU A 226 -20.55 -4.29 12.20
N HIS A 227 -20.11 -3.15 12.75
CA HIS A 227 -20.42 -1.83 12.20
C HIS A 227 -19.74 -1.62 10.83
N GLN A 228 -18.49 -2.06 10.66
CA GLN A 228 -17.82 -2.03 9.36
C GLN A 228 -18.48 -2.96 8.32
N LEU A 229 -19.10 -4.06 8.76
CA LEU A 229 -19.86 -4.93 7.88
C LEU A 229 -21.22 -4.33 7.49
N MET A 230 -21.89 -3.61 8.40
CA MET A 230 -23.17 -2.95 8.10
C MET A 230 -23.01 -1.68 7.22
N ASP A 231 -21.90 -0.95 7.34
CA ASP A 231 -21.64 0.21 6.46
C ASP A 231 -21.35 -0.17 5.00
N GLN A 232 -21.04 -1.44 4.71
CA GLN A 232 -20.88 -1.91 3.33
C GLN A 232 -22.21 -2.15 2.59
N ASP A 233 -23.33 -2.31 3.29
CA ASP A 233 -24.64 -2.61 2.67
C ASP A 233 -25.45 -1.34 2.29
N HIS A 234 -25.08 -0.16 2.80
CA HIS A 234 -25.78 1.10 2.49
C HIS A 234 -25.15 1.93 1.35
N GLY A 235 -24.24 1.32 0.59
CA GLY A 235 -23.57 1.93 -0.56
C GLY A 235 -24.11 1.52 -1.95
N LEU A 236 -25.40 1.19 -2.05
CA LEU A 236 -26.14 1.06 -3.33
C LEU A 236 -27.28 2.07 -3.42
#